data_AF-A0AAN6TDJ4-F1
#
_entry.id   AF-A0AAN6TDJ4-F1
#
_cell.length_a   1.000
_cell.length_b   1.000
_cell.length_c   1.000
_cell.angle_alpha   90.00
_cell.angle_beta   90.00
_cell.angle_gamma   90.00
#
_symmetry.space_group_name_H-M   'P 1'
#
loop_
_entity.id
_entity.type
_entity.pdbx_description
1 polymer ?
#
loop_
_entity_poly.entity_id
_entity_poly.type
_entity_poly.pdbx_seq_one_letter_code
_entity_poly.pdbx_strand_id
1 'polypeptide(L)'
;MQNGGNVQDPSTFDLLPGKPARMEGEKATKDEEVNEAYDMALHVLQFYKKFLNYDSLDGQAMEVKSSVHFGNKLGNAFWLGSHEQMVYGDGNSFLHNFTGCVDVIGHEMTHAVIQYSAALIYRNESGALNEHISDAFGIMVKQMYENEMAEHADWLIGEGCLLPGVKGVALRSMKNPGTAYNDPRFGSDLQPSHTDQIPDLMKKHGDFIRNRDYGGVHVLSGIPNRAFYLAAVAFGGYSWEKAGKIWWKVVSERAIPPNCTFIQFADATVDAAEALFGTEAAVIVRNAWNQVGVARKV
;
A
#
# COMPACT_ATOMS: atom_id res chain seq x y z
N MET A 1 17.18 -12.68 -3.49
CA MET A 1 16.98 -11.49 -2.64
C MET A 1 18.26 -11.19 -1.86
N GLN A 2 18.52 -9.92 -1.54
CA GLN A 2 19.67 -9.46 -0.76
C GLN A 2 19.25 -8.45 0.32
N ASN A 3 19.54 -8.73 1.58
CA ASN A 3 19.33 -7.77 2.67
C ASN A 3 20.67 -7.21 3.17
N GLY A 4 20.83 -5.90 3.11
CA GLY A 4 21.93 -5.16 3.70
C GLY A 4 21.61 -4.72 5.13
N GLY A 5 22.63 -4.72 5.98
CA GLY A 5 22.54 -4.32 7.38
C GLY A 5 23.17 -2.96 7.65
N ASN A 6 22.60 -2.27 8.64
CA ASN A 6 23.11 -1.11 9.37
C ASN A 6 23.61 0.08 8.52
N VAL A 7 22.71 0.99 8.18
CA VAL A 7 23.00 2.24 7.44
C VAL A 7 22.70 3.44 8.34
N GLN A 8 23.60 3.74 9.28
CA GLN A 8 23.34 4.68 10.38
C GLN A 8 23.41 6.17 10.03
N ASP A 9 23.86 6.54 8.82
CA ASP A 9 23.93 7.94 8.41
C ASP A 9 22.77 8.30 7.46
N PRO A 10 21.73 9.01 7.95
CA PRO A 10 20.58 9.40 7.13
C PRO A 10 20.91 10.43 6.04
N SER A 11 22.13 11.00 6.03
CA SER A 11 22.51 12.09 5.14
C SER A 11 23.05 11.65 3.78
N THR A 12 23.32 10.35 3.57
CA THR A 12 23.82 9.86 2.28
C THR A 12 23.17 8.54 1.87
N PHE A 13 22.24 8.61 0.89
CA PHE A 13 21.74 7.42 0.19
C PHE A 13 22.87 6.64 -0.52
N ASP A 14 24.04 7.27 -0.70
CA ASP A 14 25.25 6.68 -1.28
C ASP A 14 25.77 5.45 -0.52
N LEU A 15 25.39 5.28 0.76
CA LEU A 15 25.76 4.12 1.56
C LEU A 15 24.86 2.91 1.34
N LEU A 16 23.76 3.05 0.60
CA LEU A 16 22.87 1.95 0.28
C LEU A 16 23.49 1.01 -0.78
N PRO A 17 23.28 -0.31 -0.71
CA PRO A 17 22.41 -1.02 0.24
C PRO A 17 23.08 -1.35 1.60
N GLY A 18 24.25 -0.81 1.90
CA GLY A 18 25.03 -1.19 3.08
C GLY A 18 25.73 -2.54 2.92
N LYS A 19 26.17 -3.12 4.04
CA LYS A 19 26.89 -4.40 4.02
C LYS A 19 25.90 -5.56 3.94
N PRO A 20 26.05 -6.54 3.02
CA PRO A 20 25.18 -7.71 2.98
C PRO A 20 25.16 -8.43 4.34
N ALA A 21 23.95 -8.69 4.84
CA ALA A 21 23.69 -9.37 6.11
C ALA A 21 23.03 -10.75 5.91
N ARG A 22 22.12 -10.89 4.93
CA ARG A 22 21.49 -12.16 4.54
C ARG A 22 21.21 -12.18 3.03
N MET A 23 21.64 -13.24 2.35
CA MET A 23 21.43 -13.49 0.92
C MET A 23 20.44 -14.64 0.68
N GLU A 24 19.98 -14.77 -0.57
CA GLU A 24 19.13 -15.87 -1.01
C GLU A 24 19.69 -17.25 -0.62
N GLY A 25 18.89 -18.05 0.08
CA GLY A 25 19.25 -19.40 0.52
C GLY A 25 20.15 -19.47 1.76
N GLU A 26 20.56 -18.33 2.32
CA GLU A 26 21.28 -18.30 3.59
C GLU A 26 20.34 -18.50 4.80
N LYS A 27 20.91 -19.01 5.89
CA LYS A 27 20.20 -19.16 7.16
C LYS A 27 19.94 -17.80 7.81
N ALA A 28 18.94 -17.74 8.68
CA ALA A 28 18.65 -16.58 9.50
C ALA A 28 19.89 -16.11 10.30
N THR A 29 19.97 -14.79 10.46
CA THR A 29 21.06 -14.12 11.20
C THR A 29 20.64 -13.83 12.65
N LYS A 30 21.53 -13.21 13.43
CA LYS A 30 21.20 -12.75 14.80
C LYS A 30 20.33 -11.50 14.83
N ASP A 31 20.25 -10.78 13.72
CA ASP A 31 19.52 -9.54 13.56
C ASP A 31 18.08 -9.87 13.11
N GLU A 32 17.11 -9.54 13.96
CA GLU A 32 15.71 -9.88 13.75
C GLU A 32 15.11 -9.09 12.58
N GLU A 33 15.38 -7.79 12.47
CA GLU A 33 14.87 -6.95 11.38
C GLU A 33 15.39 -7.40 10.02
N VAL A 34 16.65 -7.85 9.95
CA VAL A 34 17.21 -8.47 8.73
C VAL A 34 16.41 -9.71 8.32
N ASN A 35 16.01 -10.53 9.29
CA ASN A 35 15.28 -11.76 9.03
C ASN A 35 13.83 -11.47 8.63
N GLU A 36 13.15 -10.59 9.38
CA GLU A 36 11.78 -10.16 9.08
C GLU A 36 11.69 -9.52 7.69
N ALA A 37 12.57 -8.57 7.37
CA ALA A 37 12.60 -7.95 6.04
C ALA A 37 12.81 -8.97 4.92
N TYR A 38 13.57 -10.05 5.17
CA TYR A 38 13.79 -11.11 4.20
C TYR A 38 12.55 -11.99 4.05
N ASP A 39 12.04 -12.51 5.17
CA ASP A 39 10.96 -13.50 5.18
C ASP A 39 9.62 -12.87 4.75
N MET A 40 9.32 -11.62 5.14
CA MET A 40 8.12 -10.90 4.71
C MET A 40 8.16 -10.49 3.24
N ALA A 41 9.31 -10.06 2.71
CA ALA A 41 9.45 -9.79 1.29
C ALA A 41 9.22 -11.05 0.44
N LEU A 42 9.56 -12.24 0.94
CA LEU A 42 9.26 -13.50 0.25
C LEU A 42 7.75 -13.75 0.15
N HIS A 43 6.96 -13.42 1.17
CA HIS A 43 5.50 -13.52 1.10
C HIS A 43 4.90 -12.60 0.03
N VAL A 44 5.43 -11.39 -0.13
CA VAL A 44 5.04 -10.46 -1.21
C VAL A 44 5.35 -11.06 -2.58
N LEU A 45 6.59 -11.54 -2.79
CA LEU A 45 6.99 -12.13 -4.08
C LEU A 45 6.17 -13.38 -4.41
N GLN A 46 5.89 -14.21 -3.42
CA GLN A 46 5.03 -15.38 -3.57
C GLN A 46 3.61 -14.97 -3.97
N PHE A 47 3.06 -13.91 -3.37
CA PHE A 47 1.73 -13.40 -3.73
C PHE A 47 1.65 -13.01 -5.20
N TYR A 48 2.57 -12.14 -5.65
CA TYR A 48 2.63 -11.68 -7.04
C TYR A 48 2.83 -12.84 -8.02
N LYS A 49 3.76 -13.77 -7.72
CA LYS A 49 4.02 -14.90 -8.59
C LYS A 49 2.82 -15.85 -8.67
N LYS A 50 2.27 -16.25 -7.53
CA LYS A 50 1.26 -17.30 -7.43
C LYS A 50 -0.11 -16.85 -7.93
N PHE A 51 -0.54 -15.65 -7.55
CA PHE A 51 -1.91 -15.20 -7.80
C PHE A 51 -2.05 -14.27 -9.00
N LEU A 52 -0.96 -13.60 -9.39
CA LEU A 52 -0.97 -12.58 -10.44
C LEU A 52 -0.08 -12.93 -11.64
N ASN A 53 0.65 -14.05 -11.57
CA ASN A 53 1.63 -14.48 -12.58
C ASN A 53 2.63 -13.37 -12.94
N TYR A 54 3.06 -12.62 -11.92
CA TYR A 54 4.00 -11.50 -12.07
C TYR A 54 5.31 -11.87 -11.37
N ASP A 55 6.42 -11.86 -12.12
CA ASP A 55 7.71 -12.34 -11.63
C ASP A 55 8.51 -11.22 -10.97
N SER A 56 8.66 -11.30 -9.65
CA SER A 56 9.27 -10.24 -8.82
C SER A 56 8.49 -8.92 -8.90
N LEU A 57 9.18 -7.78 -8.82
CA LEU A 57 8.59 -6.43 -8.76
C LEU A 57 8.47 -5.75 -10.12
N ASP A 58 9.14 -6.27 -11.16
CA ASP A 58 9.17 -5.71 -12.51
C ASP A 58 8.57 -6.63 -13.58
N GLY A 59 8.17 -7.85 -13.18
CA GLY A 59 7.69 -8.89 -14.08
C GLY A 59 8.80 -9.62 -14.85
N GLN A 60 10.07 -9.33 -14.55
CA GLN A 60 11.26 -9.83 -15.24
C GLN A 60 12.32 -10.36 -14.25
N ALA A 61 11.87 -10.88 -13.10
CA ALA A 61 12.72 -11.50 -12.08
C ALA A 61 13.78 -10.55 -11.50
N MET A 62 13.45 -9.27 -11.33
CA MET A 62 14.27 -8.29 -10.63
C MET A 62 14.79 -8.83 -9.29
N GLU A 63 16.07 -8.53 -8.99
CA GLU A 63 16.64 -8.75 -7.68
C GLU A 63 16.02 -7.77 -6.65
N VAL A 64 15.39 -8.32 -5.62
CA VAL A 64 14.87 -7.53 -4.51
C VAL A 64 15.97 -7.31 -3.47
N LYS A 65 16.24 -6.04 -3.18
CA LYS A 65 17.18 -5.58 -2.16
C LYS A 65 16.43 -4.87 -1.04
N SER A 66 16.86 -5.08 0.20
CA SER A 66 16.35 -4.38 1.39
C SER A 66 17.49 -3.88 2.26
N SER A 67 17.34 -2.68 2.83
CA SER A 67 18.26 -2.12 3.83
C SER A 67 17.51 -1.83 5.13
N VAL A 68 17.98 -2.39 6.24
CA VAL A 68 17.43 -2.14 7.59
C VAL A 68 18.32 -1.22 8.41
N HIS A 69 17.79 -0.70 9.52
CA HIS A 69 18.46 0.29 10.38
C HIS A 69 18.95 1.52 9.62
N PHE A 70 18.10 2.02 8.73
CA PHE A 70 18.42 3.20 7.94
C PHE A 70 18.17 4.49 8.72
N GLY A 71 19.20 5.33 8.77
CA GLY A 71 19.17 6.61 9.45
C GLY A 71 19.18 6.50 10.97
N ASN A 72 18.84 7.59 11.64
CA ASN A 72 18.75 7.66 13.11
C ASN A 72 17.30 7.89 13.53
N LYS A 73 16.65 6.86 14.07
CA LYS A 73 15.24 6.90 14.49
C LYS A 73 14.31 7.41 13.38
N LEU A 74 14.52 6.92 12.17
CA LEU A 74 13.65 7.24 11.06
C LEU A 74 12.33 6.49 11.25
N GLY A 75 11.25 7.24 11.43
CA GLY A 75 9.89 6.68 11.47
C GLY A 75 9.29 6.55 10.09
N ASN A 76 9.97 5.83 9.19
CA ASN A 76 9.43 5.50 7.88
C ASN A 76 10.05 4.23 7.29
N ALA A 77 9.31 3.58 6.40
CA ALA A 77 9.82 2.66 5.39
C ALA A 77 9.48 3.21 4.01
N PHE A 78 10.27 2.86 2.98
CA PHE A 78 9.98 3.29 1.62
C PHE A 78 10.64 2.41 0.55
N TRP A 79 10.00 2.30 -0.60
CA TRP A 79 10.66 1.94 -1.85
C TRP A 79 11.47 3.11 -2.41
N LEU A 80 12.79 2.95 -2.51
CA LEU A 80 13.68 3.94 -3.12
C LEU A 80 13.92 3.60 -4.60
N GLY A 81 13.02 4.05 -5.47
CA GLY A 81 13.07 3.74 -6.91
C GLY A 81 14.38 4.12 -7.62
N SER A 82 15.10 5.15 -7.16
CA SER A 82 16.41 5.53 -7.72
C SER A 82 17.53 4.54 -7.44
N HIS A 83 17.37 3.69 -6.41
CA HIS A 83 18.34 2.67 -6.01
C HIS A 83 17.78 1.25 -6.11
N GLU A 84 16.52 1.13 -6.57
CA GLU A 84 15.82 -0.13 -6.79
C GLU A 84 15.85 -1.03 -5.54
N GLN A 85 15.52 -0.46 -4.38
CA GLN A 85 15.53 -1.20 -3.12
C GLN A 85 14.54 -0.69 -2.08
N MET A 86 14.21 -1.58 -1.17
CA MET A 86 13.49 -1.33 0.07
C MET A 86 14.41 -0.71 1.13
N VAL A 87 13.89 0.25 1.90
CA VAL A 87 14.61 0.89 3.01
C VAL A 87 13.71 0.97 4.23
N TYR A 88 14.20 0.55 5.39
CA TYR A 88 13.49 0.52 6.67
C TYR A 88 14.27 1.28 7.73
N GLY A 89 13.61 2.24 8.40
CA GLY A 89 14.14 2.86 9.61
C GLY A 89 13.75 2.10 10.88
N ASP A 90 14.34 2.47 12.02
CA ASP A 90 14.06 1.82 13.32
C ASP A 90 12.83 2.37 14.05
N GLY A 91 12.11 3.33 13.45
CA GLY A 91 10.99 4.00 14.09
C GLY A 91 11.33 5.32 14.78
N ASN A 92 10.29 6.05 15.19
CA ASN A 92 10.35 7.31 15.91
C ASN A 92 9.35 7.31 17.09
N SER A 93 8.96 8.50 17.57
CA SER A 93 7.97 8.64 18.66
C SER A 93 6.55 8.19 18.31
N PHE A 94 6.26 7.92 17.05
CA PHE A 94 4.93 7.57 16.54
C PHE A 94 4.91 6.17 15.91
N LEU A 95 5.88 5.84 15.06
CA LEU A 95 5.94 4.57 14.32
C LEU A 95 7.15 3.72 14.73
N HIS A 96 7.02 2.41 14.62
CA HIS A 96 8.11 1.43 14.76
C HIS A 96 7.78 0.16 13.97
N ASN A 97 8.64 -0.86 14.04
CA ASN A 97 8.35 -2.23 13.57
C ASN A 97 7.98 -2.35 12.08
N PHE A 98 8.64 -1.59 11.20
CA PHE A 98 8.32 -1.62 9.77
C PHE A 98 8.64 -2.97 9.10
N THR A 99 9.56 -3.74 9.65
CA THR A 99 9.92 -5.07 9.14
C THR A 99 8.96 -6.17 9.57
N GLY A 100 8.30 -6.01 10.72
CA GLY A 100 7.32 -6.97 11.24
C GLY A 100 5.90 -6.80 10.68
N CYS A 101 5.60 -5.68 10.00
CA CYS A 101 4.30 -5.43 9.38
C CYS A 101 4.31 -5.88 7.89
N VAL A 102 3.81 -7.08 7.60
CA VAL A 102 3.85 -7.66 6.23
C VAL A 102 3.11 -6.82 5.18
N ASP A 103 2.04 -6.16 5.58
CA ASP A 103 1.26 -5.24 4.75
C ASP A 103 2.03 -3.96 4.42
N VAL A 104 2.84 -3.44 5.34
CA VAL A 104 3.75 -2.30 5.08
C VAL A 104 4.81 -2.71 4.06
N ILE A 105 5.43 -3.87 4.22
CA ILE A 105 6.39 -4.38 3.23
C ILE A 105 5.71 -4.60 1.87
N GLY A 106 4.51 -5.17 1.87
CA GLY A 106 3.69 -5.33 0.67
C GLY A 106 3.34 -4.01 0.01
N HIS A 107 2.98 -2.99 0.80
CA HIS A 107 2.71 -1.63 0.32
C HIS A 107 3.92 -1.04 -0.40
N GLU A 108 5.08 -1.04 0.24
CA GLU A 108 6.26 -0.44 -0.35
C GLU A 108 6.76 -1.19 -1.60
N MET A 109 6.78 -2.52 -1.56
CA MET A 109 7.11 -3.32 -2.74
C MET A 109 6.09 -3.13 -3.87
N THR A 110 4.83 -2.80 -3.55
CA THR A 110 3.83 -2.45 -4.57
C THR A 110 4.13 -1.13 -5.26
N HIS A 111 4.77 -0.14 -4.61
CA HIS A 111 5.22 1.05 -5.32
C HIS A 111 6.20 0.72 -6.45
N ALA A 112 7.09 -0.25 -6.25
CA ALA A 112 7.96 -0.77 -7.32
C ALA A 112 7.13 -1.36 -8.46
N VAL A 113 6.13 -2.19 -8.14
CA VAL A 113 5.23 -2.77 -9.14
C VAL A 113 4.49 -1.68 -9.93
N ILE A 114 4.01 -0.63 -9.28
CA ILE A 114 3.36 0.51 -9.93
C ILE A 114 4.36 1.23 -10.85
N GLN A 115 5.60 1.42 -10.41
CA GLN A 115 6.67 2.05 -11.21
C GLN A 115 6.91 1.31 -12.54
N TYR A 116 6.92 -0.02 -12.55
CA TYR A 116 7.13 -0.81 -13.79
C TYR A 116 5.82 -1.08 -14.57
N SER A 117 4.65 -0.83 -13.99
CA SER A 117 3.33 -1.04 -14.61
C SER A 117 2.64 0.28 -14.98
N ALA A 118 1.64 0.73 -14.22
CA ALA A 118 0.79 1.88 -14.52
C ALA A 118 1.53 3.23 -14.47
N ALA A 119 2.69 3.30 -13.81
CA ALA A 119 3.54 4.49 -13.70
C ALA A 119 2.76 5.75 -13.26
N LEU A 120 1.88 5.60 -12.27
CA LEU A 120 1.05 6.70 -11.76
C LEU A 120 1.90 7.82 -11.18
N ILE A 121 1.60 9.05 -11.61
CA ILE A 121 2.22 10.27 -11.08
C ILE A 121 1.83 10.41 -9.62
N TYR A 122 2.84 10.53 -8.75
CA TYR A 122 2.68 10.61 -7.30
C TYR A 122 2.23 12.02 -6.85
N ARG A 123 1.03 12.42 -7.28
CA ARG A 123 0.43 13.72 -6.94
C ARG A 123 -1.10 13.69 -7.09
N ASN A 124 -1.82 14.44 -6.26
CA ASN A 124 -3.28 14.58 -6.32
C ASN A 124 -3.97 13.19 -6.37
N GLU A 125 -5.04 13.02 -7.16
CA GLU A 125 -5.79 11.76 -7.28
C GLU A 125 -4.95 10.60 -7.83
N SER A 126 -4.04 10.83 -8.79
CA SER A 126 -3.19 9.75 -9.31
C SER A 126 -2.19 9.25 -8.27
N GLY A 127 -1.69 10.14 -7.40
CA GLY A 127 -0.87 9.76 -6.26
C GLY A 127 -1.67 9.09 -5.17
N ALA A 128 -2.90 9.53 -4.92
CA ALA A 128 -3.81 8.84 -4.00
C ALA A 128 -4.21 7.44 -4.50
N LEU A 129 -4.31 7.25 -5.82
CA LEU A 129 -4.45 5.93 -6.43
C LEU A 129 -3.19 5.10 -6.31
N ASN A 130 -2.00 5.71 -6.41
CA ASN A 130 -0.73 5.02 -6.19
C ASN A 130 -0.66 4.46 -4.76
N GLU A 131 -0.90 5.31 -3.76
CA GLU A 131 -1.02 4.92 -2.34
C GLU A 131 -2.09 3.85 -2.10
N HIS A 132 -3.27 4.04 -2.71
CA HIS A 132 -4.36 3.08 -2.61
C HIS A 132 -4.01 1.70 -3.16
N ILE A 133 -3.38 1.65 -4.33
CA ILE A 133 -2.97 0.39 -4.94
C ILE A 133 -1.96 -0.28 -4.02
N SER A 134 -0.99 0.47 -3.49
CA SER A 134 -0.05 -0.07 -2.49
C SER A 134 -0.76 -0.63 -1.25
N ASP A 135 -1.75 0.07 -0.68
CA ASP A 135 -2.57 -0.44 0.42
C ASP A 135 -3.37 -1.70 0.03
N ALA A 136 -4.00 -1.72 -1.15
CA ALA A 136 -4.83 -2.82 -1.61
C ALA A 136 -4.01 -4.10 -1.84
N PHE A 137 -2.83 -4.01 -2.41
CA PHE A 137 -1.96 -5.18 -2.58
C PHE A 137 -1.26 -5.56 -1.27
N GLY A 138 -0.86 -4.60 -0.44
CA GLY A 138 -0.33 -4.85 0.90
C GLY A 138 -1.31 -5.63 1.78
N ILE A 139 -2.57 -5.20 1.87
CA ILE A 139 -3.57 -5.92 2.66
C ILE A 139 -3.90 -7.30 2.08
N MET A 140 -3.86 -7.48 0.76
CA MET A 140 -4.03 -8.80 0.14
C MET A 140 -2.88 -9.75 0.50
N VAL A 141 -1.64 -9.24 0.59
CA VAL A 141 -0.50 -10.04 1.06
C VAL A 141 -0.70 -10.43 2.51
N LYS A 142 -1.12 -9.51 3.39
CA LYS A 142 -1.42 -9.82 4.80
C LYS A 142 -2.50 -10.90 4.91
N GLN A 143 -3.62 -10.73 4.21
CA GLN A 143 -4.70 -11.72 4.21
C GLN A 143 -4.24 -13.08 3.66
N MET A 144 -3.31 -13.12 2.70
CA MET A 144 -2.71 -14.37 2.22
C MET A 144 -1.82 -15.02 3.28
N TYR A 145 -0.98 -14.21 3.94
CA TYR A 145 -0.09 -14.64 5.01
C TYR A 145 -0.86 -15.21 6.21
N GLU A 146 -1.95 -14.55 6.60
CA GLU A 146 -2.81 -14.92 7.74
C GLU A 146 -3.93 -15.89 7.36
N ASN A 147 -4.07 -16.21 6.06
CA ASN A 147 -5.13 -17.05 5.51
C ASN A 147 -6.55 -16.55 5.86
N GLU A 148 -6.78 -15.26 5.65
CA GLU A 148 -8.04 -14.58 5.95
C GLU A 148 -8.86 -14.29 4.70
N MET A 149 -10.18 -14.50 4.82
CA MET A 149 -11.15 -14.07 3.82
C MET A 149 -11.52 -12.60 4.02
N ALA A 150 -11.98 -11.95 2.96
CA ALA A 150 -12.32 -10.52 2.94
C ALA A 150 -13.31 -10.10 4.03
N GLU A 151 -14.25 -10.99 4.43
CA GLU A 151 -15.23 -10.71 5.48
C GLU A 151 -14.63 -10.67 6.89
N HIS A 152 -13.55 -11.42 7.13
CA HIS A 152 -12.96 -11.61 8.45
C HIS A 152 -11.72 -10.77 8.68
N ALA A 153 -11.07 -10.33 7.60
CA ALA A 153 -9.88 -9.50 7.67
C ALA A 153 -10.12 -8.17 8.40
N ASP A 154 -9.09 -7.66 9.06
CA ASP A 154 -9.15 -6.42 9.83
C ASP A 154 -9.28 -5.16 8.95
N TRP A 155 -8.72 -5.22 7.73
CA TRP A 155 -8.56 -4.11 6.79
C TRP A 155 -7.79 -2.91 7.37
N LEU A 156 -6.77 -3.22 8.18
CA LEU A 156 -5.87 -2.24 8.79
C LEU A 156 -4.51 -2.22 8.07
N ILE A 157 -3.98 -1.03 7.79
CA ILE A 157 -2.63 -0.88 7.24
C ILE A 157 -1.66 -0.43 8.33
N GLY A 158 -0.61 -1.20 8.54
CA GLY A 158 0.39 -1.04 9.59
C GLY A 158 -0.19 -1.30 10.98
N GLU A 159 -1.01 -2.34 11.11
CA GLU A 159 -1.36 -2.90 12.43
C GLU A 159 -0.06 -3.35 13.12
N GLY A 160 0.16 -2.91 14.36
CA GLY A 160 1.39 -3.23 15.10
C GLY A 160 2.62 -2.38 14.73
N CYS A 161 2.45 -1.39 13.84
CA CYS A 161 3.49 -0.42 13.50
C CYS A 161 3.39 0.90 14.31
N LEU A 162 2.34 1.08 15.13
CA LEU A 162 2.22 2.23 16.04
C LEU A 162 3.02 1.97 17.33
N LEU A 163 3.83 2.93 17.75
CA LEU A 163 4.65 2.82 18.96
C LEU A 163 3.76 2.53 20.19
N PRO A 164 4.18 1.64 21.12
CA PRO A 164 3.41 1.36 22.32
C PRO A 164 3.01 2.64 23.07
N GLY A 165 1.71 2.76 23.34
CA GLY A 165 1.11 3.92 24.01
C GLY A 165 0.59 5.00 23.06
N VAL A 166 0.75 4.88 21.73
CA VAL A 166 0.00 5.67 20.75
C VAL A 166 -1.47 5.24 20.77
N LYS A 167 -2.39 6.21 20.80
CA LYS A 167 -3.84 5.97 20.75
C LYS A 167 -4.29 5.72 19.30
N GLY A 168 -4.13 4.49 18.84
CA GLY A 168 -4.59 4.03 17.55
C GLY A 168 -4.47 2.51 17.44
N VAL A 169 -5.01 1.97 16.35
CA VAL A 169 -4.93 0.55 16.01
C VAL A 169 -4.00 0.29 14.82
N ALA A 170 -3.84 1.28 13.93
CA ALA A 170 -3.04 1.18 12.71
C ALA A 170 -2.73 2.57 12.13
N LEU A 171 -1.95 2.66 11.04
CA LEU A 171 -1.76 3.92 10.31
C LEU A 171 -3.03 4.31 9.54
N ARG A 172 -3.71 3.34 8.93
CA ARG A 172 -4.92 3.55 8.12
C ARG A 172 -5.91 2.41 8.32
N SER A 173 -7.19 2.69 8.09
CA SER A 173 -8.24 1.68 7.98
C SER A 173 -8.87 1.77 6.60
N MET A 174 -8.78 0.70 5.82
CA MET A 174 -9.45 0.65 4.51
C MET A 174 -10.96 0.49 4.67
N LYS A 175 -11.41 -0.20 5.73
CA LYS A 175 -12.83 -0.38 6.06
C LYS A 175 -13.49 0.92 6.52
N ASN A 176 -12.84 1.65 7.43
CA ASN A 176 -13.35 2.89 8.01
C ASN A 176 -12.26 3.99 7.99
N PRO A 177 -11.95 4.59 6.83
CA PRO A 177 -10.96 5.68 6.76
C PRO A 177 -11.29 6.83 7.70
N GLY A 178 -10.27 7.41 8.35
CA GLY A 178 -10.44 8.47 9.34
C GLY A 178 -10.60 7.99 10.78
N THR A 179 -10.40 6.69 11.04
CA THR A 179 -10.63 6.08 12.37
C THR A 179 -9.44 5.31 12.93
N ALA A 180 -8.33 5.20 12.19
CA ALA A 180 -7.22 4.33 12.56
C ALA A 180 -6.48 4.80 13.84
N TYR A 181 -6.40 6.11 14.05
CA TYR A 181 -5.81 6.69 15.26
C TYR A 181 -6.40 8.05 15.62
N ASN A 182 -6.32 8.39 16.90
CA ASN A 182 -6.63 9.71 17.44
C ASN A 182 -5.84 9.93 18.73
N ASP A 183 -4.65 10.53 18.58
CA ASP A 183 -3.72 10.76 19.68
C ASP A 183 -3.49 12.27 19.88
N PRO A 184 -3.66 12.81 21.09
CA PRO A 184 -3.44 14.24 21.35
C PRO A 184 -2.03 14.75 20.98
N ARG A 185 -1.03 13.87 20.91
CA ARG A 185 0.35 14.22 20.54
C ARG A 185 0.55 14.35 19.02
N PHE A 186 -0.23 13.61 18.23
CA PHE A 186 -0.01 13.45 16.78
C PHE A 186 -1.20 13.88 15.92
N GLY A 187 -2.36 14.11 16.53
CA GLY A 187 -3.62 14.38 15.84
C GLY A 187 -4.43 13.11 15.58
N SER A 188 -5.40 13.24 14.66
CA SER A 188 -6.27 12.15 14.23
C SER A 188 -6.01 11.77 12.79
N ASP A 189 -6.37 10.55 12.43
CA ASP A 189 -6.48 10.10 11.05
C ASP A 189 -7.37 11.08 10.24
N LEU A 190 -6.83 11.58 9.13
CA LEU A 190 -7.46 12.60 8.28
C LEU A 190 -8.16 12.00 7.07
N GLN A 191 -8.08 10.69 6.85
CA GLN A 191 -8.56 10.07 5.61
C GLN A 191 -10.09 10.19 5.48
N PRO A 192 -10.62 10.77 4.38
CA PRO A 192 -12.03 10.74 4.11
C PRO A 192 -12.44 9.34 3.61
N SER A 193 -13.64 8.94 4.00
CA SER A 193 -14.31 7.72 3.55
C SER A 193 -15.22 7.95 2.34
N HIS A 194 -15.46 9.20 1.96
CA HIS A 194 -16.36 9.60 0.87
C HIS A 194 -15.96 10.97 0.29
N THR A 195 -16.22 11.21 -0.99
CA THR A 195 -15.82 12.44 -1.71
C THR A 195 -16.48 13.71 -1.18
N ASP A 196 -17.65 13.62 -0.55
CA ASP A 196 -18.37 14.75 0.08
C ASP A 196 -17.65 15.35 1.29
N GLN A 197 -16.71 14.62 1.89
CA GLN A 197 -15.89 15.09 3.01
C GLN A 197 -14.72 15.97 2.52
N ILE A 198 -14.36 15.90 1.24
CA ILE A 198 -13.19 16.61 0.66
C ILE A 198 -13.30 18.12 0.85
N PRO A 199 -14.43 18.82 0.58
CA PRO A 199 -14.49 20.27 0.72
C PRO A 199 -14.17 20.76 2.13
N ASP A 200 -14.73 20.12 3.16
CA ASP A 200 -14.47 20.47 4.56
C ASP A 200 -13.04 20.11 4.99
N LEU A 201 -12.54 18.96 4.52
CA LEU A 201 -11.17 18.53 4.75
C LEU A 201 -10.17 19.53 4.15
N MET A 202 -10.40 19.98 2.91
CA MET A 202 -9.56 20.99 2.23
C MET A 202 -9.66 22.37 2.87
N LYS A 203 -10.81 22.70 3.48
CA LYS A 203 -10.97 23.95 4.24
C LYS A 203 -10.15 23.94 5.53
N LYS A 204 -10.09 22.80 6.23
CA LYS A 204 -9.40 22.67 7.52
C LYS A 204 -7.91 22.34 7.38
N HIS A 205 -7.54 21.52 6.40
CA HIS A 205 -6.21 20.92 6.25
C HIS A 205 -5.59 21.14 4.86
N GLY A 206 -6.17 22.03 4.03
CA GLY A 206 -5.76 22.20 2.64
C GLY A 206 -4.31 22.59 2.41
N ASP A 207 -3.69 23.33 3.34
CA ASP A 207 -2.26 23.70 3.21
C ASP A 207 -1.34 22.50 3.41
N PHE A 208 -1.66 21.63 4.37
CA PHE A 208 -0.96 20.36 4.54
C PHE A 208 -1.18 19.46 3.32
N ILE A 209 -2.44 19.28 2.92
CA ILE A 209 -2.81 18.39 1.80
C ILE A 209 -2.11 18.82 0.51
N ARG A 210 -2.12 20.11 0.16
CA ARG A 210 -1.53 20.61 -1.10
C ARG A 210 0.00 20.59 -1.09
N ASN A 211 0.62 20.95 0.03
CA ASN A 211 2.06 21.28 0.04
C ASN A 211 2.94 20.26 0.76
N ARG A 212 2.37 19.41 1.62
CA ARG A 212 3.11 18.41 2.41
C ARG A 212 2.74 16.99 2.03
N ASP A 213 1.51 16.77 1.57
CA ASP A 213 1.01 15.47 1.16
C ASP A 213 0.84 15.37 -0.37
N TYR A 214 1.64 16.09 -1.15
CA TYR A 214 1.66 16.03 -2.62
C TYR A 214 0.26 16.16 -3.28
N GLY A 215 -0.63 16.97 -2.72
CA GLY A 215 -2.01 17.09 -3.21
C GLY A 215 -2.98 16.08 -2.60
N GLY A 216 -2.64 15.46 -1.47
CA GLY A 216 -3.48 14.55 -0.72
C GLY A 216 -3.28 13.09 -1.04
N VAL A 217 -2.06 12.64 -1.36
CA VAL A 217 -1.83 11.26 -1.80
C VAL A 217 -2.14 10.27 -0.68
N HIS A 218 -1.63 10.47 0.53
CA HIS A 218 -1.94 9.59 1.66
C HIS A 218 -3.33 9.91 2.24
N VAL A 219 -3.73 11.18 2.26
CA VAL A 219 -5.00 11.58 2.85
C VAL A 219 -6.17 11.08 2.00
N LEU A 220 -6.17 11.29 0.68
CA LEU A 220 -7.31 10.96 -0.18
C LEU A 220 -7.38 9.49 -0.57
N SER A 221 -6.35 8.67 -0.30
CA SER A 221 -6.36 7.23 -0.59
C SER A 221 -7.42 6.45 0.22
N GLY A 222 -7.94 7.03 1.31
CA GLY A 222 -9.07 6.46 2.07
C GLY A 222 -10.32 6.19 1.22
N ILE A 223 -10.63 7.05 0.25
CA ILE A 223 -11.80 6.92 -0.63
C ILE A 223 -11.70 5.65 -1.49
N PRO A 224 -10.65 5.47 -2.32
CA PRO A 224 -10.51 4.25 -3.09
C PRO A 224 -10.21 3.02 -2.21
N ASN A 225 -9.53 3.16 -1.06
CA ASN A 225 -9.36 2.07 -0.09
C ASN A 225 -10.70 1.48 0.35
N ARG A 226 -11.65 2.35 0.71
CA ARG A 226 -13.01 1.92 1.09
C ARG A 226 -13.78 1.32 -0.07
N ALA A 227 -13.60 1.82 -1.29
CA ALA A 227 -14.19 1.19 -2.47
C ALA A 227 -13.68 -0.24 -2.69
N PHE A 228 -12.37 -0.48 -2.55
CA PHE A 228 -11.81 -1.83 -2.67
C PHE A 228 -12.31 -2.76 -1.57
N TYR A 229 -12.34 -2.31 -0.31
CA TYR A 229 -12.94 -3.05 0.81
C TYR A 229 -14.39 -3.47 0.49
N LEU A 230 -15.23 -2.52 0.08
CA LEU A 230 -16.64 -2.79 -0.24
C LEU A 230 -16.79 -3.80 -1.38
N ALA A 231 -15.98 -3.68 -2.43
CA ALA A 231 -15.98 -4.63 -3.55
C ALA A 231 -15.52 -6.03 -3.11
N ALA A 232 -14.42 -6.13 -2.37
CA ALA A 232 -13.88 -7.40 -1.89
C ALA A 232 -14.86 -8.15 -0.98
N VAL A 233 -15.48 -7.45 -0.02
CA VAL A 233 -16.51 -8.04 0.86
C VAL A 233 -17.75 -8.46 0.06
N ALA A 234 -18.19 -7.67 -0.91
CA ALA A 234 -19.34 -8.02 -1.76
C ALA A 234 -19.07 -9.25 -2.66
N PHE A 235 -17.83 -9.45 -3.09
CA PHE A 235 -17.45 -10.68 -3.81
C PHE A 235 -17.35 -11.90 -2.90
N GLY A 236 -17.03 -11.71 -1.62
CA GLY A 236 -16.78 -12.78 -0.66
C GLY A 236 -15.50 -13.57 -0.94
N GLY A 237 -15.20 -14.53 -0.06
CA GLY A 237 -14.01 -15.39 -0.19
C GLY A 237 -12.70 -14.61 0.00
N TYR A 238 -11.65 -15.04 -0.70
CA TYR A 238 -10.36 -14.36 -0.65
C TYR A 238 -10.35 -13.15 -1.58
N SER A 239 -9.96 -11.99 -1.07
CA SER A 239 -10.00 -10.71 -1.80
C SER A 239 -9.22 -10.75 -3.13
N TRP A 240 -8.11 -11.49 -3.19
CA TRP A 240 -7.27 -11.62 -4.38
C TRP A 240 -7.86 -12.50 -5.49
N GLU A 241 -8.95 -13.24 -5.25
CA GLU A 241 -9.52 -14.14 -6.27
C GLU A 241 -10.35 -13.41 -7.33
N LYS A 242 -11.06 -12.35 -6.93
CA LYS A 242 -11.89 -11.51 -7.82
C LYS A 242 -11.48 -10.05 -7.77
N ALA A 243 -11.66 -9.37 -6.63
CA ALA A 243 -11.35 -7.95 -6.49
C ALA A 243 -9.88 -7.66 -6.85
N GLY A 244 -8.94 -8.44 -6.31
CA GLY A 244 -7.53 -8.30 -6.63
C GLY A 244 -7.21 -8.50 -8.11
N LYS A 245 -7.83 -9.47 -8.80
CA LYS A 245 -7.63 -9.66 -10.25
C LYS A 245 -8.15 -8.51 -11.09
N ILE A 246 -9.26 -7.91 -10.68
CA ILE A 246 -9.85 -6.73 -11.34
C ILE A 246 -8.90 -5.54 -11.22
N TRP A 247 -8.44 -5.24 -10.00
CA TRP A 247 -7.48 -4.16 -9.75
C TRP A 247 -6.16 -4.42 -10.48
N TRP A 248 -5.66 -5.65 -10.42
CA TRP A 248 -4.43 -6.04 -11.10
C TRP A 248 -4.51 -5.84 -12.60
N LYS A 249 -5.59 -6.26 -13.26
CA LYS A 249 -5.77 -6.07 -14.71
C LYS A 249 -5.62 -4.60 -15.11
N VAL A 250 -6.24 -3.69 -14.36
CA VAL A 250 -6.15 -2.24 -14.64
C VAL A 250 -4.70 -1.73 -14.53
N VAL A 251 -3.99 -2.16 -13.49
CA VAL A 251 -2.62 -1.74 -13.21
C VAL A 251 -1.63 -2.36 -14.21
N SER A 252 -1.69 -3.67 -14.43
CA SER A 252 -0.72 -4.41 -15.24
C SER A 252 -0.84 -4.12 -16.73
N GLU A 253 -2.06 -3.90 -17.24
CA GLU A 253 -2.29 -3.62 -18.67
C GLU A 253 -2.18 -2.12 -19.01
N ARG A 254 -1.87 -1.27 -18.03
CA ARG A 254 -1.79 0.20 -18.22
C ARG A 254 -3.07 0.77 -18.81
N ALA A 255 -4.22 0.29 -18.33
CA ALA A 255 -5.54 0.71 -18.80
C ALA A 255 -5.93 2.14 -18.37
N ILE A 256 -5.04 2.84 -17.66
CA ILE A 256 -5.24 4.18 -17.10
C ILE A 256 -4.06 5.10 -17.46
N PRO A 257 -4.31 6.41 -17.64
CA PRO A 257 -3.22 7.36 -17.87
C PRO A 257 -2.43 7.60 -16.57
N PRO A 258 -1.14 7.99 -16.64
CA PRO A 258 -0.32 8.28 -15.45
C PRO A 258 -0.92 9.33 -14.50
N ASN A 259 -1.71 10.27 -15.00
CA ASN A 259 -2.44 11.29 -14.22
C ASN A 259 -3.91 10.91 -13.96
N CYS A 260 -4.19 9.61 -13.81
CA CYS A 260 -5.54 9.07 -13.61
C CYS A 260 -6.30 9.76 -12.47
N THR A 261 -7.59 10.02 -12.70
CA THR A 261 -8.55 10.47 -11.69
C THR A 261 -9.28 9.28 -11.06
N PHE A 262 -9.90 9.47 -9.90
CA PHE A 262 -10.70 8.45 -9.24
C PHE A 262 -11.82 7.91 -10.13
N ILE A 263 -12.50 8.76 -10.90
CA ILE A 263 -13.58 8.31 -11.79
C ILE A 263 -13.04 7.50 -12.99
N GLN A 264 -11.88 7.87 -13.53
CA GLN A 264 -11.24 7.09 -14.60
C GLN A 264 -10.80 5.72 -14.10
N PHE A 265 -10.22 5.65 -12.90
CA PHE A 265 -9.84 4.37 -12.29
C PHE A 265 -11.08 3.52 -11.97
N ALA A 266 -12.13 4.13 -11.42
CA ALA A 266 -13.41 3.45 -11.17
C ALA A 266 -14.00 2.86 -12.45
N ASP A 267 -14.05 3.64 -13.53
CA ASP A 267 -14.51 3.17 -14.84
C ASP A 267 -13.66 2.00 -15.36
N ALA A 268 -12.32 2.11 -15.31
CA ALA A 268 -11.43 1.04 -15.72
C ALA A 268 -11.60 -0.25 -14.91
N THR A 269 -11.83 -0.17 -13.59
CA THR A 269 -12.10 -1.35 -12.75
C THR A 269 -13.45 -1.99 -13.06
N VAL A 270 -14.46 -1.21 -13.46
CA VAL A 270 -15.76 -1.74 -13.89
C VAL A 270 -15.63 -2.48 -15.22
N ASP A 271 -14.92 -1.89 -16.18
CA ASP A 271 -14.65 -2.53 -17.48
C ASP A 271 -13.83 -3.83 -17.30
N ALA A 272 -12.83 -3.80 -16.42
CA ALA A 272 -12.04 -4.99 -16.06
C ALA A 272 -12.89 -6.08 -15.38
N ALA A 273 -13.82 -5.69 -14.50
CA ALA A 273 -14.73 -6.61 -13.84
C ALA A 273 -15.69 -7.29 -14.84
N GLU A 274 -16.24 -6.52 -15.78
CA GLU A 274 -17.08 -7.07 -16.83
C GLU A 274 -16.30 -8.05 -17.72
N ALA A 275 -15.08 -7.67 -18.14
CA ALA A 275 -14.24 -8.50 -18.98
C ALA A 275 -13.81 -9.82 -18.33
N LEU A 276 -13.54 -9.82 -17.02
CA LEU A 276 -13.05 -11.01 -16.31
C LEU A 276 -14.17 -11.90 -15.76
N PHE A 277 -15.27 -11.30 -15.30
CA PHE A 277 -16.28 -11.99 -14.48
C PHE A 277 -17.73 -11.67 -14.86
N GLY A 278 -17.95 -10.89 -15.94
CA GLY A 278 -19.28 -10.57 -16.46
C GLY A 278 -19.98 -9.42 -15.73
N THR A 279 -21.19 -9.12 -16.21
CA THR A 279 -21.96 -7.92 -15.81
C THR A 279 -22.28 -7.86 -14.32
N GLU A 280 -22.53 -8.98 -13.64
CA GLU A 280 -22.78 -8.98 -12.19
C GLU A 280 -21.58 -8.45 -11.39
N ALA A 281 -20.36 -8.81 -11.80
CA ALA A 281 -19.14 -8.30 -11.17
C ALA A 281 -18.94 -6.80 -11.44
N ALA A 282 -19.26 -6.34 -12.65
CA ALA A 282 -19.23 -4.93 -13.01
C ALA A 282 -20.18 -4.09 -12.13
N VAL A 283 -21.38 -4.63 -11.86
CA VAL A 283 -22.36 -4.01 -10.97
C VAL A 283 -21.83 -3.92 -9.53
N ILE A 284 -21.22 -4.99 -9.01
CA ILE A 284 -20.61 -4.99 -7.67
C ILE A 284 -19.55 -3.89 -7.55
N VAL A 285 -18.61 -3.82 -8.50
CA VAL A 285 -17.53 -2.82 -8.49
C VAL A 285 -18.09 -1.41 -8.62
N ARG A 286 -19.06 -1.17 -9.52
CA ARG A 286 -19.72 0.15 -9.64
C ARG A 286 -20.41 0.55 -8.34
N ASN A 287 -21.12 -0.37 -7.70
CA ASN A 287 -21.80 -0.09 -6.43
C ASN A 287 -20.83 0.28 -5.32
N ALA A 288 -19.64 -0.34 -5.28
CA ALA A 288 -18.60 0.01 -4.32
C ALA A 288 -18.07 1.44 -4.53
N TRP A 289 -17.78 1.84 -5.77
CA TRP A 289 -17.35 3.21 -6.10
C TRP A 289 -18.43 4.26 -5.83
N ASN A 290 -19.69 3.94 -6.14
CA ASN A 290 -20.81 4.83 -5.87
C ASN A 290 -20.98 5.10 -4.36
N GLN A 291 -20.75 4.09 -3.51
CA GLN A 291 -20.85 4.21 -2.05
C GLN A 291 -19.77 5.11 -1.41
N VAL A 292 -18.71 5.43 -2.14
CA VAL A 292 -17.67 6.40 -1.71
C VAL A 292 -17.76 7.72 -2.48
N GLY A 293 -18.83 7.90 -3.27
CA GLY A 293 -19.11 9.15 -3.98
C GLY A 293 -18.29 9.34 -5.26
N VAL A 294 -17.68 8.28 -5.79
CA VAL A 294 -17.00 8.27 -7.09
C VAL A 294 -18.00 7.78 -8.14
N ALA A 295 -18.91 8.67 -8.50
CA ALA A 295 -19.98 8.41 -9.46
C ALA A 295 -19.88 9.34 -10.66
N ARG A 296 -20.39 8.88 -11.81
CA ARG A 296 -20.61 9.76 -12.96
C ARG A 296 -21.68 10.78 -12.57
N LYS A 297 -21.39 12.07 -12.72
CA LYS A 297 -22.42 13.12 -12.59
C LYS A 297 -23.41 12.94 -13.73
N VAL A 298 -24.64 12.59 -13.41
CA VAL A 298 -25.78 12.52 -14.35
C VAL A 298 -26.31 13.93 -14.58
#